data_AF-A0A2J0MN03-F1
#
_entry.id   AF-A0A2J0MN03-F1
#
_cell.length_a   1.000
_cell.length_b   1.000
_cell.length_c   1.000
_cell.angle_alpha   90.00
_cell.angle_beta   90.00
_cell.angle_gamma   90.00
#
_symmetry.space_group_name_H-M   'P 1'
#
loop_
_entity.id
_entity.type
_entity.pdbx_description
1 polymer ?
#
loop_
_entity_poly.entity_id
_entity_poly.type
_entity_poly.pdbx_seq_one_letter_code
_entity_poly.pdbx_strand_id
1 'polypeptide(L)'
;MMNIISKLDMLHRVGFQSKRPKIFSFHDCLPDVFSSYIELLIYKRYRILGAEELLERLGLAGGLRPDASAKSREAVLTFDDGRRNCWTVIFPLLKKYKVKASFFIIPSRVKETEEYFPNLEDYWNGRVSWENLYMSHRKQPYLTWNELKIMHESGLVDIFSHSLSHDVVNVSSRVLDFQHPGVYEMPVYFDEWFLASEPQLDSFWGAPIYERAWAPLVSNCYRPVKIADTVMNGFVKKNGGFLFFKKKEWRKTLFEYFQSVRRSFPPGHFKRLKSKEGARESVFESKRRIEAKLKNVCYFFSLPLYQGAKDCMPFLEEAGYKAVFSGPKQTTIKGQALPVLSRIPSFWIKFLSYF
;
A
#
# COMPACT_ATOMS: atom_id res chain seq x y z
N MET A 1 -15.31 -11.69 16.86
CA MET A 1 -15.53 -12.54 15.67
C MET A 1 -16.69 -11.95 14.88
N MET A 2 -16.47 -11.41 13.68
CA MET A 2 -17.56 -10.88 12.84
C MET A 2 -18.39 -12.05 12.27
N ASN A 3 -19.72 -11.99 12.41
CA ASN A 3 -20.68 -12.95 11.86
C ASN A 3 -20.55 -13.04 10.32
N ILE A 4 -20.80 -14.21 9.73
CA ILE A 4 -20.90 -14.43 8.28
C ILE A 4 -21.83 -13.40 7.62
N ILE A 5 -22.94 -13.03 8.27
CA ILE A 5 -23.87 -11.99 7.77
C ILE A 5 -23.16 -10.63 7.66
N SER A 6 -22.30 -10.25 8.60
CA SER A 6 -21.55 -8.98 8.52
C SER A 6 -20.44 -9.02 7.46
N LYS A 7 -19.90 -10.20 7.14
CA LYS A 7 -18.94 -10.37 6.04
C LYS A 7 -19.64 -10.28 4.68
N LEU A 8 -20.83 -10.87 4.54
CA LEU A 8 -21.65 -10.78 3.34
C LEU A 8 -22.17 -9.36 3.10
N ASP A 9 -22.63 -8.66 4.16
CA ASP A 9 -23.04 -7.25 4.07
C ASP A 9 -21.84 -6.35 3.72
N MET A 10 -20.65 -6.63 4.29
CA MET A 10 -19.42 -5.94 3.87
C MET A 10 -19.07 -6.24 2.41
N LEU A 11 -19.12 -7.48 1.95
CA LEU A 11 -18.88 -7.84 0.54
C LEU A 11 -19.89 -7.16 -0.41
N HIS A 12 -21.15 -7.05 0.02
CA HIS A 12 -22.20 -6.33 -0.71
C HIS A 12 -21.89 -4.83 -0.81
N ARG A 13 -21.43 -4.21 0.29
CA ARG A 13 -21.01 -2.80 0.37
C ARG A 13 -19.68 -2.50 -0.33
N VAL A 14 -18.80 -3.50 -0.45
CA VAL A 14 -17.48 -3.42 -1.10
C VAL A 14 -17.59 -3.58 -2.64
N GLY A 15 -18.81 -3.67 -3.18
CA GLY A 15 -19.06 -3.42 -4.60
C GLY A 15 -18.97 -4.65 -5.51
N PHE A 16 -19.06 -5.87 -4.96
CA PHE A 16 -19.09 -7.09 -5.78
C PHE A 16 -20.33 -7.18 -6.70
N GLN A 17 -21.38 -6.39 -6.45
CA GLN A 17 -22.56 -6.26 -7.32
C GLN A 17 -22.48 -5.13 -8.35
N SER A 18 -21.43 -4.29 -8.30
CA SER A 18 -21.28 -3.18 -9.24
C SER A 18 -20.79 -3.68 -10.61
N LYS A 19 -21.34 -3.11 -11.69
CA LYS A 19 -20.82 -3.27 -13.06
C LYS A 19 -19.46 -2.57 -13.27
N ARG A 20 -18.97 -1.81 -12.29
CA ARG A 20 -17.64 -1.16 -12.35
C ARG A 20 -16.52 -2.19 -12.12
N PRO A 21 -15.30 -1.92 -12.62
CA PRO A 21 -14.13 -2.70 -12.29
C PRO A 21 -13.91 -2.82 -10.78
N LYS A 22 -13.53 -4.02 -10.32
CA LYS A 22 -13.13 -4.29 -8.93
C LYS A 22 -11.66 -3.93 -8.80
N ILE A 23 -11.35 -2.87 -8.06
CA ILE A 23 -9.97 -2.39 -7.92
C ILE A 23 -9.39 -2.94 -6.62
N PHE A 24 -8.36 -3.77 -6.70
CA PHE A 24 -7.74 -4.40 -5.55
C PHE A 24 -6.46 -3.67 -5.13
N SER A 25 -6.29 -3.39 -3.85
CA SER A 25 -5.07 -2.79 -3.28
C SER A 25 -4.18 -3.84 -2.61
N PHE A 26 -2.91 -3.80 -2.97
CA PHE A 26 -1.82 -4.60 -2.43
C PHE A 26 -0.73 -3.67 -1.89
N HIS A 27 0.07 -4.18 -0.96
CA HIS A 27 1.35 -3.56 -0.58
C HIS A 27 2.50 -4.55 -0.86
N ASP A 28 2.26 -5.83 -0.53
CA ASP A 28 3.12 -6.97 -0.83
C ASP A 28 2.28 -8.27 -0.86
N CYS A 29 2.87 -9.36 -1.35
CA CYS A 29 2.26 -10.68 -1.33
C CYS A 29 3.31 -11.82 -1.36
N LEU A 30 2.93 -12.97 -0.81
CA LEU A 30 3.69 -14.23 -1.01
C LEU A 30 3.42 -14.76 -2.43
N PRO A 31 4.38 -15.49 -3.05
CA PRO A 31 4.25 -15.94 -4.44
C PRO A 31 3.01 -16.82 -4.65
N ASP A 32 2.80 -17.81 -3.78
CA ASP A 32 1.69 -18.76 -3.90
C ASP A 32 0.34 -18.10 -3.66
N VAL A 33 0.28 -17.13 -2.75
CA VAL A 33 -0.93 -16.37 -2.46
C VAL A 33 -1.30 -15.49 -3.64
N PHE A 34 -0.33 -14.79 -4.23
CA PHE A 34 -0.58 -13.94 -5.41
C PHE A 34 -0.98 -14.77 -6.63
N SER A 35 -0.29 -15.89 -6.87
CA SER A 35 -0.62 -16.86 -7.92
C SER A 35 -2.06 -17.35 -7.76
N SER A 36 -2.44 -17.79 -6.56
CA SER A 36 -3.81 -18.23 -6.25
C SER A 36 -4.86 -17.14 -6.48
N TYR A 37 -4.53 -15.87 -6.22
CA TYR A 37 -5.44 -14.75 -6.47
C TYR A 37 -5.64 -14.50 -7.97
N ILE A 38 -4.56 -14.51 -8.76
CA ILE A 38 -4.68 -14.36 -10.22
C ILE A 38 -5.45 -15.54 -10.82
N GLU A 39 -5.12 -16.77 -10.43
CA GLU A 39 -5.80 -17.98 -10.89
C GLU A 39 -7.30 -17.95 -10.57
N LEU A 40 -7.68 -17.51 -9.37
CA LEU A 40 -9.08 -17.35 -9.00
C LEU A 40 -9.79 -16.28 -9.85
N LEU A 41 -9.15 -15.14 -10.11
CA LEU A 41 -9.71 -14.10 -10.99
C LEU A 41 -9.93 -14.63 -12.41
N ILE A 42 -8.94 -15.34 -12.97
CA ILE A 42 -9.03 -15.98 -14.30
C ILE A 42 -10.15 -17.03 -14.32
N TYR A 43 -10.19 -17.92 -13.33
CA TYR A 43 -11.21 -18.94 -13.19
C TYR A 43 -12.63 -18.34 -13.13
N LYS A 44 -12.78 -17.21 -12.42
CA LYS A 44 -14.03 -16.44 -12.32
C LYS A 44 -14.27 -15.51 -13.52
N ARG A 45 -13.48 -15.64 -14.58
CA ARG A 45 -13.58 -14.92 -15.86
C ARG A 45 -13.50 -13.40 -15.69
N TYR A 46 -12.66 -12.93 -14.77
CA TYR A 46 -12.32 -11.53 -14.68
C TYR A 46 -11.34 -11.15 -15.79
N ARG A 47 -11.64 -10.10 -16.55
CA ARG A 47 -10.68 -9.38 -17.36
C ARG A 47 -9.89 -8.43 -16.45
N ILE A 48 -8.57 -8.58 -16.39
CA ILE A 48 -7.69 -7.70 -15.63
C ILE A 48 -7.29 -6.54 -16.54
N LEU A 49 -7.67 -5.31 -16.17
CA LEU A 49 -7.45 -4.09 -16.93
C LEU A 49 -6.12 -3.43 -16.55
N GLY A 50 -5.38 -2.94 -17.54
CA GLY A 50 -4.33 -1.93 -17.33
C GLY A 50 -4.89 -0.52 -17.10
N ALA A 51 -4.01 0.45 -16.91
CA ALA A 51 -4.42 1.80 -16.55
C ALA A 51 -5.15 2.56 -17.67
N GLU A 52 -4.71 2.42 -18.93
CA GLU A 52 -5.39 3.03 -20.09
C GLU A 52 -6.79 2.44 -20.29
N GLU A 53 -6.91 1.11 -20.20
CA GLU A 53 -8.20 0.41 -20.28
C GLU A 53 -9.14 0.85 -19.14
N LEU A 54 -8.60 1.13 -17.95
CA LEU A 54 -9.37 1.70 -16.85
C LEU A 54 -9.82 3.14 -17.16
N LEU A 55 -8.96 4.00 -17.73
CA LEU A 55 -9.33 5.36 -18.13
C LEU A 55 -10.46 5.35 -19.17
N GLU A 56 -10.36 4.50 -20.19
CA GLU A 56 -11.41 4.30 -21.19
C GLU A 56 -12.71 3.83 -20.53
N ARG A 57 -12.60 2.85 -19.63
CA ARG A 57 -13.75 2.31 -18.89
C ARG A 57 -14.46 3.35 -18.03
N LEU A 58 -13.72 4.34 -17.54
CA LEU A 58 -14.23 5.49 -16.78
C LEU A 58 -14.74 6.63 -17.69
N GLY A 59 -14.53 6.53 -19.01
CA GLY A 59 -14.88 7.58 -19.97
C GLY A 59 -14.01 8.84 -19.83
N LEU A 60 -12.75 8.65 -19.41
CA LEU A 60 -11.77 9.72 -19.19
C LEU A 60 -10.71 9.78 -20.30
N ALA A 61 -10.59 8.73 -21.11
CA ALA A 61 -9.94 8.81 -22.41
C ALA A 61 -10.95 9.44 -23.37
N GLY A 62 -10.60 10.53 -24.07
CA GLY A 62 -11.50 11.39 -24.86
C GLY A 62 -12.19 10.77 -26.08
N GLY A 63 -12.55 9.48 -26.03
CA GLY A 63 -13.28 8.72 -27.04
C GLY A 63 -14.63 8.18 -26.55
N LEU A 64 -15.31 7.42 -27.42
CA LEU A 64 -16.60 6.79 -27.11
C LEU A 64 -16.46 5.85 -25.92
N ARG A 65 -17.38 5.95 -24.94
CA ARG A 65 -17.44 5.01 -23.82
C ARG A 65 -17.62 3.59 -24.36
N PRO A 66 -16.80 2.60 -23.94
CA PRO A 66 -17.03 1.22 -24.30
C PRO A 66 -18.45 0.80 -23.94
N ASP A 67 -19.08 0.00 -24.80
CA ASP A 67 -20.45 -0.46 -24.57
C ASP A 67 -20.56 -1.19 -23.21
N ALA A 68 -21.27 -0.58 -22.27
CA ALA A 68 -21.52 -1.11 -20.94
C ALA A 68 -22.49 -2.31 -20.94
N SER A 69 -22.93 -2.77 -22.11
CA SER A 69 -23.75 -3.97 -22.32
C SER A 69 -22.98 -5.27 -22.09
N ALA A 70 -21.65 -5.27 -22.20
CA ALA A 70 -20.84 -6.44 -21.91
C ALA A 70 -20.88 -6.76 -20.40
N LYS A 71 -21.39 -7.94 -20.04
CA LYS A 71 -21.36 -8.50 -18.68
C LYS A 71 -19.94 -8.90 -18.23
N SER A 72 -18.89 -8.18 -18.66
CA SER A 72 -17.52 -8.48 -18.28
C SER A 72 -17.31 -8.24 -16.79
N ARG A 73 -16.84 -9.29 -16.09
CA ARG A 73 -16.26 -9.10 -14.76
C ARG A 73 -14.89 -8.48 -14.98
N GLU A 74 -14.63 -7.33 -14.36
CA GLU A 74 -13.39 -6.57 -14.57
C GLU A 74 -12.68 -6.37 -13.25
N ALA A 75 -11.36 -6.51 -13.24
CA ALA A 75 -10.51 -6.28 -12.09
C ALA A 75 -9.34 -5.37 -12.46
N VAL A 76 -8.85 -4.62 -11.47
CA VAL A 76 -7.63 -3.82 -11.57
C VAL A 76 -6.75 -4.21 -10.38
N LEU A 77 -5.48 -4.48 -10.63
CA LEU A 77 -4.51 -4.81 -9.59
C LEU A 77 -3.65 -3.57 -9.32
N THR A 78 -3.71 -3.05 -8.09
CA THR A 78 -2.96 -1.86 -7.68
C THR A 78 -2.03 -2.17 -6.52
N PHE A 79 -0.79 -1.68 -6.57
CA PHE A 79 0.23 -1.91 -5.54
C PHE A 79 0.74 -0.57 -5.02
N ASP A 80 0.63 -0.32 -3.73
CA ASP A 80 1.12 0.92 -3.11
C ASP A 80 2.58 0.77 -2.62
N ASP A 81 3.16 1.89 -2.20
CA ASP A 81 4.49 2.10 -1.62
C ASP A 81 5.70 1.89 -2.54
N GLY A 82 5.59 1.08 -3.60
CA GLY A 82 6.76 0.70 -4.41
C GLY A 82 7.72 -0.22 -3.66
N ARG A 83 7.19 -1.19 -2.90
CA ARG A 83 8.00 -2.18 -2.17
C ARG A 83 8.79 -3.07 -3.11
N ARG A 84 9.94 -3.53 -2.65
CA ARG A 84 10.82 -4.49 -3.33
C ARG A 84 10.09 -5.74 -3.82
N ASN A 85 9.09 -6.19 -3.06
CA ASN A 85 8.26 -7.34 -3.40
C ASN A 85 7.63 -7.24 -4.81
N CYS A 86 7.35 -6.00 -5.26
CA CYS A 86 6.84 -5.73 -6.59
C CYS A 86 7.78 -6.23 -7.70
N TRP A 87 9.10 -6.11 -7.52
CA TRP A 87 10.10 -6.62 -8.46
C TRP A 87 10.39 -8.11 -8.24
N THR A 88 10.67 -8.50 -6.99
CA THR A 88 11.17 -9.84 -6.68
C THR A 88 10.12 -10.92 -6.90
N VAL A 89 8.83 -10.60 -6.73
CA VAL A 89 7.73 -11.59 -6.74
C VAL A 89 6.63 -11.21 -7.71
N ILE A 90 6.08 -10.00 -7.59
CA ILE A 90 4.86 -9.62 -8.32
C ILE A 90 5.14 -9.58 -9.82
N PHE A 91 6.17 -8.87 -10.28
CA PHE A 91 6.45 -8.71 -11.71
C PHE A 91 6.72 -10.02 -12.47
N PRO A 92 7.56 -10.95 -11.98
CA PRO A 92 7.67 -12.30 -12.56
C PRO A 92 6.33 -13.03 -12.71
N LEU A 93 5.44 -12.90 -11.72
CA LEU A 93 4.12 -13.53 -11.77
C LEU A 93 3.18 -12.80 -12.73
N LEU A 94 3.22 -11.46 -12.82
CA LEU A 94 2.50 -10.71 -13.85
C LEU A 94 2.90 -11.19 -15.25
N LYS A 95 4.20 -11.42 -15.50
CA LYS A 95 4.71 -12.01 -16.75
C LYS A 95 4.20 -13.42 -16.99
N LYS A 96 4.31 -14.30 -15.99
CA LYS A 96 3.85 -15.69 -16.07
C LYS A 96 2.38 -15.79 -16.48
N TYR A 97 1.52 -14.97 -15.87
CA TYR A 97 0.08 -14.97 -16.14
C TYR A 97 -0.35 -14.01 -17.27
N LYS A 98 0.57 -13.20 -17.80
CA LYS A 98 0.32 -12.17 -18.83
C LYS A 98 -0.78 -11.18 -18.44
N VAL A 99 -0.72 -10.70 -17.19
CA VAL A 99 -1.69 -9.76 -16.62
C VAL A 99 -1.04 -8.43 -16.27
N LYS A 100 -1.80 -7.35 -16.37
CA LYS A 100 -1.32 -5.99 -16.09
C LYS A 100 -1.56 -5.58 -14.63
N ALA A 101 -0.79 -4.61 -14.16
CA ALA A 101 -0.97 -3.97 -12.86
C ALA A 101 -0.55 -2.49 -12.88
N SER A 102 -1.02 -1.73 -11.89
CA SER A 102 -0.61 -0.35 -11.67
C SER A 102 0.09 -0.20 -10.33
N PHE A 103 1.32 0.33 -10.32
CA PHE A 103 2.11 0.53 -9.11
C PHE A 103 2.12 2.02 -8.74
N PHE A 104 1.70 2.33 -7.53
CA PHE A 104 1.80 3.64 -6.92
C PHE A 104 3.06 3.68 -6.07
N ILE A 105 4.04 4.49 -6.48
CA ILE A 105 5.36 4.55 -5.85
C ILE A 105 5.55 5.83 -5.06
N ILE A 106 6.51 5.79 -4.15
CA ILE A 106 6.95 6.94 -3.35
C ILE A 106 8.33 7.38 -3.88
N PRO A 107 8.44 8.37 -4.80
CA PRO A 107 9.66 8.62 -5.55
C PRO A 107 10.89 8.92 -4.70
N SER A 108 10.73 9.51 -3.51
CA SER A 108 11.87 9.77 -2.60
C SER A 108 12.45 8.50 -1.95
N ARG A 109 11.73 7.37 -2.00
CA ARG A 109 12.16 6.08 -1.45
C ARG A 109 12.70 5.13 -2.53
N VAL A 110 12.60 5.51 -3.80
CA VAL A 110 13.14 4.73 -4.92
C VAL A 110 14.64 4.99 -5.06
N LYS A 111 15.43 3.92 -5.07
CA LYS A 111 16.89 4.02 -5.12
C LYS A 111 17.37 4.29 -6.56
N GLU A 112 18.32 5.21 -6.71
CA GLU A 112 19.05 5.46 -7.95
C GLU A 112 20.20 4.43 -8.07
N THR A 113 19.99 3.40 -8.89
CA THR A 113 21.02 2.42 -9.21
C THR A 113 20.65 1.67 -10.48
N GLU A 114 21.66 1.32 -11.27
CA GLU A 114 21.56 0.46 -12.46
C GLU A 114 21.82 -1.02 -12.13
N GLU A 115 22.17 -1.34 -10.88
CA GLU A 115 22.41 -2.70 -10.43
C GLU A 115 21.17 -3.59 -10.68
N TYR A 116 21.40 -4.75 -11.28
CA TYR A 116 20.39 -5.78 -11.41
C TYR A 116 20.33 -6.61 -10.14
N PHE A 117 19.13 -6.81 -9.65
CA PHE A 117 18.89 -7.63 -8.47
C PHE A 117 18.00 -8.83 -8.82
N PRO A 118 18.28 -10.02 -8.28
CA PRO A 118 17.49 -11.21 -8.59
C PRO A 118 15.99 -11.11 -8.24
N ASN A 119 15.17 -11.86 -8.98
CA ASN A 119 13.74 -12.03 -8.77
C ASN A 119 13.32 -13.52 -8.91
N LEU A 120 12.02 -13.81 -8.89
CA LEU A 120 11.51 -15.19 -8.99
C LEU A 120 11.93 -15.93 -10.26
N GLU A 121 12.16 -15.26 -11.39
CA GLU A 121 12.67 -15.93 -12.59
C GLU A 121 14.09 -16.43 -12.38
N ASP A 122 14.95 -15.68 -11.69
CA ASP A 122 16.28 -16.14 -11.31
C ASP A 122 16.20 -17.37 -10.42
N TYR A 123 15.25 -17.40 -9.49
CA TYR A 123 15.01 -18.54 -8.64
C TYR A 123 14.54 -19.76 -9.44
N TRP A 124 13.57 -19.59 -10.35
CA TRP A 124 13.09 -20.67 -11.21
C TRP A 124 14.19 -21.24 -12.12
N ASN A 125 15.17 -20.43 -12.51
CA ASN A 125 16.32 -20.83 -13.32
C ASN A 125 17.53 -21.26 -12.48
N GLY A 126 17.41 -21.40 -11.16
CA GLY A 126 18.48 -21.85 -10.27
C GLY A 126 19.64 -20.86 -10.09
N ARG A 127 19.47 -19.58 -10.46
CA ARG A 127 20.50 -18.54 -10.34
C ARG A 127 20.59 -17.92 -8.95
N VAL A 128 19.54 -18.06 -8.13
CA VAL A 128 19.50 -17.58 -6.75
C VAL A 128 18.71 -18.57 -5.89
N SER A 129 19.07 -18.70 -4.61
CA SER A 129 18.27 -19.46 -3.65
C SER A 129 17.04 -18.69 -3.19
N TRP A 130 16.00 -19.40 -2.77
CA TRP A 130 14.82 -18.78 -2.16
C TRP A 130 15.18 -17.95 -0.92
N GLU A 131 16.09 -18.44 -0.08
CA GLU A 131 16.54 -17.72 1.13
C GLU A 131 17.15 -16.36 0.79
N ASN A 132 18.01 -16.29 -0.23
CA ASN A 132 18.62 -15.03 -0.65
C ASN A 132 17.57 -14.05 -1.21
N LEU A 133 16.61 -14.55 -1.99
CA LEU A 133 15.51 -13.74 -2.51
C LEU A 133 14.55 -13.29 -1.40
N TYR A 134 14.30 -14.13 -0.40
CA TYR A 134 13.52 -13.80 0.77
C TYR A 134 14.18 -12.67 1.57
N MET A 135 15.47 -12.81 1.87
CA MET A 135 16.23 -11.84 2.66
C MET A 135 16.50 -10.52 1.93
N SER A 136 16.42 -10.47 0.60
CA SER A 136 16.63 -9.24 -0.16
C SER A 136 15.63 -8.13 0.20
N HIS A 137 14.41 -8.49 0.61
CA HIS A 137 13.38 -7.53 1.04
C HIS A 137 13.83 -6.72 2.27
N ARG A 138 14.63 -7.31 3.17
CA ARG A 138 15.16 -6.60 4.35
C ARG A 138 16.32 -5.67 3.99
N LYS A 139 17.17 -6.10 3.05
CA LYS A 139 18.37 -5.36 2.62
C LYS A 139 18.01 -4.15 1.76
N GLN A 140 17.02 -4.32 0.89
CA GLN A 140 16.54 -3.27 0.02
C GLN A 140 15.01 -3.36 -0.04
N PRO A 141 14.29 -2.57 0.77
CA PRO A 141 12.85 -2.72 0.92
C PRO A 141 12.02 -2.01 -0.16
N TYR A 142 12.63 -1.12 -0.95
CA TYR A 142 11.99 -0.39 -2.04
C TYR A 142 12.61 -0.73 -3.40
N LEU A 143 11.85 -0.43 -4.45
CA LEU A 143 12.27 -0.56 -5.85
C LEU A 143 13.42 0.40 -6.20
N THR A 144 14.10 0.09 -7.30
CA THR A 144 15.03 1.01 -7.98
C THR A 144 14.38 1.64 -9.21
N TRP A 145 14.95 2.75 -9.69
CA TRP A 145 14.52 3.33 -10.96
C TRP A 145 14.77 2.41 -12.16
N ASN A 146 15.87 1.65 -12.17
CA ASN A 146 16.13 0.65 -13.21
C ASN A 146 15.04 -0.44 -13.25
N GLU A 147 14.63 -0.95 -12.08
CA GLU A 147 13.55 -1.94 -12.00
C GLU A 147 12.21 -1.38 -12.48
N LEU A 148 11.88 -0.15 -12.09
CA LEU A 148 10.68 0.53 -12.56
C LEU A 148 10.67 0.71 -14.07
N LYS A 149 11.82 1.08 -14.66
CA LYS A 149 11.99 1.21 -16.09
C LYS A 149 11.77 -0.12 -16.81
N ILE A 150 12.41 -1.21 -16.36
CA ILE A 150 12.23 -2.56 -16.93
C ILE A 150 10.76 -2.99 -16.87
N MET A 151 10.10 -2.77 -15.72
CA MET A 151 8.70 -3.12 -15.55
C MET A 151 7.78 -2.28 -16.44
N HIS A 152 8.05 -0.98 -16.56
CA HIS A 152 7.29 -0.07 -17.43
C HIS A 152 7.43 -0.42 -18.91
N GLU A 153 8.66 -0.64 -19.38
CA GLU A 153 8.98 -0.98 -20.78
C GLU A 153 8.41 -2.35 -21.19
N SER A 154 8.08 -3.23 -20.23
CA SER A 154 7.41 -4.51 -20.51
C SER A 154 5.96 -4.37 -20.98
N GLY A 155 5.32 -3.20 -20.75
CA GLY A 155 3.90 -2.97 -21.01
C GLY A 155 2.94 -3.66 -20.04
N LEU A 156 3.46 -4.34 -19.00
CA LEU A 156 2.64 -5.00 -17.97
C LEU A 156 2.41 -4.15 -16.73
N VAL A 157 3.25 -3.13 -16.49
CA VAL A 157 3.22 -2.35 -15.26
C VAL A 157 3.16 -0.86 -15.57
N ASP A 158 2.07 -0.23 -15.15
CA ASP A 158 1.92 1.21 -15.15
C ASP A 158 2.45 1.80 -13.85
N ILE A 159 3.21 2.91 -13.89
CA ILE A 159 3.80 3.55 -12.70
C ILE A 159 3.17 4.91 -12.42
N PHE A 160 2.68 5.10 -11.20
CA PHE A 160 1.93 6.28 -10.75
C PHE A 160 2.35 6.75 -9.36
N SER A 161 1.80 7.89 -8.94
CA SER A 161 2.20 8.60 -7.73
C SER A 161 1.49 8.11 -6.47
N HIS A 162 2.26 7.84 -5.41
CA HIS A 162 1.78 7.66 -4.03
C HIS A 162 2.30 8.76 -3.09
N SER A 163 2.28 10.02 -3.57
CA SER A 163 2.98 11.17 -2.96
C SER A 163 4.51 11.08 -3.02
N LEU A 164 5.19 12.19 -2.69
CA LEU A 164 6.65 12.27 -2.81
C LEU A 164 7.39 11.47 -1.73
N SER A 165 7.05 11.67 -0.45
CA SER A 165 7.71 11.05 0.71
C SER A 165 6.87 10.04 1.47
N HIS A 166 5.54 10.15 1.37
CA HIS A 166 4.62 9.38 2.20
C HIS A 166 4.96 9.49 3.70
N ASP A 167 5.42 10.67 4.13
CA ASP A 167 5.75 10.92 5.53
C ASP A 167 4.49 10.84 6.41
N VAL A 168 4.58 10.12 7.52
CA VAL A 168 3.46 9.89 8.44
C VAL A 168 3.81 10.43 9.82
N VAL A 169 2.85 11.09 10.45
CA VAL A 169 2.99 11.63 11.82
C VAL A 169 1.82 11.22 12.69
N ASN A 170 2.11 11.04 13.98
CA ASN A 170 1.06 10.79 14.98
C ASN A 170 0.27 12.08 15.21
N VAL A 171 -1.05 11.95 15.35
CA VAL A 171 -1.99 13.08 15.55
C VAL A 171 -2.76 12.99 16.86
N SER A 172 -2.73 11.85 17.56
CA SER A 172 -3.32 11.73 18.89
C SER A 172 -2.65 10.64 19.74
N SER A 173 -2.99 10.60 21.02
CA SER A 173 -2.56 9.55 21.96
C SER A 173 -3.32 8.22 21.82
N ARG A 174 -4.28 8.14 20.90
CA ARG A 174 -5.05 6.93 20.64
C ARG A 174 -4.17 5.89 19.97
N VAL A 175 -4.06 4.71 20.57
CA VAL A 175 -3.37 3.56 19.98
C VAL A 175 -4.33 2.79 19.08
N LEU A 176 -3.92 2.55 17.83
CA LEU A 176 -4.67 1.83 16.81
C LEU A 176 -4.23 0.36 16.67
N ASP A 177 -2.95 0.08 16.86
CA ASP A 177 -2.39 -1.29 16.84
C ASP A 177 -1.01 -1.30 17.52
N PHE A 178 -0.24 -2.38 17.32
CA PHE A 178 1.15 -2.50 17.75
C PHE A 178 2.02 -2.97 16.59
N GLN A 179 3.29 -2.57 16.56
CA GLN A 179 4.22 -3.01 15.54
C GLN A 179 4.41 -4.53 15.58
N HIS A 180 4.16 -5.21 14.46
CA HIS A 180 4.25 -6.65 14.34
C HIS A 180 4.78 -7.09 12.96
N PRO A 181 5.26 -8.34 12.81
CA PRO A 181 5.71 -8.86 11.53
C PRO A 181 4.57 -8.98 10.51
N GLY A 182 4.87 -8.62 9.27
CA GLY A 182 4.05 -8.77 8.08
C GLY A 182 4.61 -9.82 7.12
N VAL A 183 4.40 -9.62 5.82
CA VAL A 183 4.93 -10.50 4.77
C VAL A 183 6.47 -10.38 4.75
N TYR A 184 7.17 -11.50 4.53
CA TYR A 184 8.64 -11.58 4.63
C TYR A 184 9.21 -11.05 5.96
N GLU A 185 8.41 -11.13 7.04
CA GLU A 185 8.79 -10.67 8.38
C GLU A 185 9.12 -9.17 8.43
N MET A 186 8.64 -8.42 7.45
CA MET A 186 8.78 -6.97 7.41
C MET A 186 7.81 -6.30 8.38
N PRO A 187 8.20 -5.22 9.05
CA PRO A 187 7.30 -4.44 9.89
C PRO A 187 6.05 -4.00 9.11
N VAL A 188 4.86 -4.23 9.66
CA VAL A 188 3.61 -3.79 9.00
C VAL A 188 3.53 -2.26 8.89
N TYR A 189 3.96 -1.52 9.91
CA TYR A 189 3.97 -0.05 9.92
C TYR A 189 5.35 0.50 9.58
N PHE A 190 5.84 0.03 8.44
CA PHE A 190 7.18 0.27 7.93
C PHE A 190 7.55 1.76 7.82
N ASP A 191 6.57 2.62 7.53
CA ASP A 191 6.74 4.06 7.33
C ASP A 191 7.17 4.84 8.58
N GLU A 192 6.92 4.32 9.79
CA GLU A 192 7.21 5.04 11.04
C GLU A 192 8.69 4.99 11.44
N TRP A 193 9.48 4.10 10.84
CA TRP A 193 10.82 3.75 11.33
C TRP A 193 11.93 3.94 10.31
N PHE A 194 11.65 4.62 9.19
CA PHE A 194 12.68 5.18 8.30
C PHE A 194 13.30 6.44 8.89
N LEU A 195 14.07 6.30 9.96
CA LEU A 195 15.04 7.31 10.36
C LEU A 195 16.39 6.95 9.72
N ALA A 196 16.82 7.74 8.75
CA ALA A 196 18.18 7.71 8.20
C ALA A 196 18.62 6.37 7.55
N SER A 197 17.76 5.77 6.72
CA SER A 197 18.15 4.74 5.73
C SER A 197 18.58 3.36 6.27
N GLU A 198 18.53 3.11 7.58
CA GLU A 198 18.83 1.81 8.15
C GLU A 198 17.66 1.26 8.98
N PRO A 199 17.12 0.08 8.62
CA PRO A 199 15.94 -0.45 9.29
C PRO A 199 16.36 -1.11 10.62
N GLN A 200 16.04 -0.47 11.75
CA GLN A 200 16.19 -1.05 13.08
C GLN A 200 15.03 -2.03 13.40
N LEU A 201 14.93 -3.10 12.62
CA LEU A 201 13.72 -3.94 12.51
C LEU A 201 13.30 -4.64 13.81
N ASP A 202 14.24 -5.02 14.68
CA ASP A 202 13.96 -5.90 15.82
C ASP A 202 13.73 -5.18 17.16
N SER A 203 14.06 -3.89 17.22
CA SER A 203 13.96 -3.09 18.45
C SER A 203 12.53 -2.63 18.77
N PHE A 204 11.60 -2.76 17.81
CA PHE A 204 10.28 -2.12 17.90
C PHE A 204 9.11 -3.10 17.93
N TRP A 205 9.35 -4.41 17.95
CA TRP A 205 8.25 -5.37 18.06
C TRP A 205 7.40 -5.11 19.30
N GLY A 206 6.10 -4.93 19.11
CA GLY A 206 5.14 -4.57 20.16
C GLY A 206 5.00 -3.07 20.42
N ALA A 207 5.79 -2.19 19.80
CA ALA A 207 5.68 -0.74 20.01
C ALA A 207 4.27 -0.24 19.65
N PRO A 208 3.66 0.65 20.44
CA PRO A 208 2.32 1.17 20.14
C PRO A 208 2.30 1.99 18.86
N ILE A 209 1.27 1.76 18.05
CA ILE A 209 1.02 2.46 16.80
C ILE A 209 -0.12 3.42 17.04
N TYR A 210 0.19 4.71 16.98
CA TYR A 210 -0.76 5.76 17.32
C TYR A 210 -1.61 6.15 16.11
N GLU A 211 -2.73 6.82 16.39
CA GLU A 211 -3.52 7.46 15.36
C GLU A 211 -2.67 8.49 14.62
N ARG A 212 -2.70 8.41 13.30
CA ARG A 212 -1.71 9.03 12.44
C ARG A 212 -2.33 9.58 11.18
N ALA A 213 -1.62 10.54 10.59
CA ALA A 213 -2.01 11.16 9.35
C ALA A 213 -0.81 11.43 8.45
N TRP A 214 -1.11 11.61 7.17
CA TRP A 214 -0.11 12.03 6.19
C TRP A 214 0.41 13.43 6.56
N ALA A 215 1.72 13.54 6.79
CA ALA A 215 2.36 14.71 7.39
C ALA A 215 2.06 16.05 6.71
N PRO A 216 1.96 16.13 5.36
CA PRO A 216 1.64 17.38 4.67
C PRO A 216 0.26 17.96 4.97
N LEU A 217 -0.64 17.20 5.63
CA LEU A 217 -1.97 17.65 6.06
C LEU A 217 -2.01 18.07 7.54
N VAL A 218 -0.89 18.00 8.27
CA VAL A 218 -0.86 18.12 9.72
C VAL A 218 -0.04 19.34 10.15
N SER A 219 -0.66 20.22 10.94
CA SER A 219 0.01 21.39 11.54
C SER A 219 0.55 21.11 12.94
N ASN A 220 -0.06 20.20 13.70
CA ASN A 220 0.34 19.81 15.06
C ASN A 220 0.42 18.29 15.16
N CYS A 221 1.60 17.77 15.51
CA CYS A 221 1.83 16.34 15.68
C CYS A 221 1.86 15.96 17.17
N TYR A 222 1.35 14.79 17.49
CA TYR A 222 1.49 14.16 18.80
C TYR A 222 2.85 13.47 18.91
N ARG A 223 3.54 13.67 20.03
CA ARG A 223 4.82 13.04 20.34
C ARG A 223 4.62 12.06 21.50
N PRO A 224 4.51 10.76 21.23
CA PRO A 224 4.43 9.76 22.29
C PRO A 224 5.75 9.65 23.04
N VAL A 225 5.67 9.18 24.29
CA VAL A 225 6.85 8.92 25.10
C VAL A 225 7.49 7.59 24.71
N LYS A 226 8.82 7.60 24.50
CA LYS A 226 9.57 6.43 24.04
C LYS A 226 9.67 5.28 25.04
N ILE A 227 9.37 5.53 26.32
CA ILE A 227 9.34 4.47 27.34
C ILE A 227 8.28 3.42 27.04
N ALA A 228 7.16 3.80 26.40
CA ALA A 228 6.11 2.86 26.03
C ALA A 228 6.63 1.82 25.02
N ASP A 229 7.37 2.25 24.00
CA ASP A 229 8.00 1.37 23.01
C ASP A 229 8.89 0.32 23.69
N THR A 230 9.71 0.76 24.65
CA THR A 230 10.66 -0.09 25.38
C THR A 230 9.95 -1.12 26.26
N VAL A 231 8.94 -0.69 27.03
CA VAL A 231 8.18 -1.57 27.92
C VAL A 231 7.40 -2.62 27.12
N MET A 232 6.75 -2.21 26.03
CA MET A 232 6.02 -3.14 25.19
C MET A 232 6.94 -4.12 24.46
N ASN A 233 8.11 -3.67 23.98
CA ASN A 233 9.11 -4.56 23.40
C ASN A 233 9.65 -5.57 24.41
N GLY A 234 9.92 -5.14 25.65
CA GLY A 234 10.32 -6.02 26.74
C GLY A 234 9.27 -7.10 27.03
N PHE A 235 7.99 -6.73 27.04
CA PHE A 235 6.90 -7.70 27.17
C PHE A 235 6.88 -8.73 26.03
N VAL A 236 7.00 -8.29 24.78
CA VAL A 236 7.05 -9.20 23.63
C VAL A 236 8.23 -10.16 23.74
N LYS A 237 9.44 -9.66 24.05
CA LYS A 237 10.66 -10.48 24.23
C LYS A 237 10.47 -11.53 25.32
N LYS A 238 9.95 -11.15 26.49
CA LYS A 238 9.68 -12.08 27.60
C LYS A 238 8.64 -13.15 27.25
N ASN A 239 7.75 -12.88 26.29
CA ASN A 239 6.66 -13.77 25.91
C ASN A 239 6.90 -14.54 24.59
N GLY A 240 8.17 -14.69 24.19
CA GLY A 240 8.58 -15.50 23.05
C GLY A 240 9.08 -14.70 21.84
N GLY A 241 9.32 -13.39 22.00
CA GLY A 241 9.91 -12.55 20.97
C GLY A 241 9.12 -12.60 19.67
N PHE A 242 9.78 -12.89 18.55
CA PHE A 242 9.12 -13.00 17.25
C PHE A 242 7.99 -14.05 17.23
N LEU A 243 8.14 -15.18 17.93
CA LEU A 243 7.12 -16.24 17.99
C LEU A 243 5.87 -15.81 18.75
N PHE A 244 5.92 -14.74 19.55
CA PHE A 244 4.74 -14.16 20.20
C PHE A 244 3.63 -13.86 19.20
N PHE A 245 3.98 -13.33 18.01
CA PHE A 245 3.01 -12.94 16.98
C PHE A 245 2.38 -14.11 16.22
N LYS A 246 2.87 -15.34 16.42
CA LYS A 246 2.23 -16.55 15.90
C LYS A 246 1.03 -16.99 16.76
N LYS A 247 0.88 -16.45 17.97
CA LYS A 247 -0.25 -16.74 18.86
C LYS A 247 -1.54 -16.08 18.35
N LYS A 248 -2.64 -16.82 18.28
CA LYS A 248 -3.92 -16.35 17.70
C LYS A 248 -4.42 -15.00 18.25
N GLU A 249 -4.24 -14.75 19.55
CA GLU A 249 -4.77 -13.59 20.26
C GLU A 249 -3.67 -12.57 20.65
N TRP A 250 -2.50 -12.61 20.01
CA TRP A 250 -1.36 -11.75 20.37
C TRP A 250 -1.74 -10.27 20.46
N ARG A 251 -2.60 -9.80 19.55
CA ARG A 251 -3.04 -8.40 19.48
C ARG A 251 -3.89 -8.01 20.68
N LYS A 252 -4.84 -8.88 21.06
CA LYS A 252 -5.66 -8.69 22.25
C LYS A 252 -4.78 -8.63 23.50
N THR A 253 -3.83 -9.55 23.62
CA THR A 253 -2.87 -9.58 24.73
C THR A 253 -2.04 -8.30 24.83
N LEU A 254 -1.57 -7.73 23.72
CA LEU A 254 -0.84 -6.46 23.76
C LEU A 254 -1.72 -5.28 24.15
N PHE A 255 -2.97 -5.22 23.67
CA PHE A 255 -3.91 -4.17 24.11
C PHE A 255 -4.19 -4.25 25.60
N GLU A 256 -4.44 -5.44 26.14
CA GLU A 256 -4.69 -5.66 27.57
C GLU A 256 -3.46 -5.27 28.41
N TYR A 257 -2.27 -5.72 28.00
CA TYR A 257 -1.03 -5.37 28.69
C TYR A 257 -0.77 -3.86 28.64
N PHE A 258 -0.85 -3.24 27.46
CA PHE A 258 -0.69 -1.79 27.31
C PHE A 258 -1.67 -1.02 28.19
N GLN A 259 -2.93 -1.43 28.27
CA GLN A 259 -3.92 -0.78 29.14
C GLN A 259 -3.59 -0.89 30.62
N SER A 260 -2.97 -1.99 31.06
CA SER A 260 -2.53 -2.18 32.45
C SER A 260 -1.37 -1.27 32.85
N VAL A 261 -0.46 -0.97 31.92
CA VAL A 261 0.74 -0.15 32.18
C VAL A 261 0.64 1.30 31.72
N ARG A 262 -0.32 1.67 30.85
CA ARG A 262 -0.34 3.01 30.23
C ARG A 262 -0.38 4.17 31.22
N ARG A 263 -0.93 3.97 32.42
CA ARG A 263 -1.02 5.00 33.47
C ARG A 263 0.32 5.28 34.14
N SER A 264 1.31 4.38 34.04
CA SER A 264 2.67 4.63 34.54
C SER A 264 3.54 5.41 33.56
N PHE A 265 3.07 5.66 32.34
CA PHE A 265 3.82 6.44 31.36
C PHE A 265 3.53 7.93 31.53
N PRO A 266 4.55 8.81 31.43
CA PRO A 266 4.31 10.23 31.32
C PRO A 266 3.43 10.54 30.10
N PRO A 267 2.62 11.61 30.13
CA PRO A 267 1.84 12.00 28.98
C PRO A 267 2.76 12.44 27.83
N GLY A 268 2.41 12.05 26.60
CA GLY A 268 2.98 12.65 25.40
C GLY A 268 2.58 14.13 25.27
N HIS A 269 3.20 14.84 24.33
CA HIS A 269 2.93 16.26 24.10
C HIS A 269 2.67 16.55 22.63
N PHE A 270 1.99 17.66 22.34
CA PHE A 270 1.84 18.15 20.97
C PHE A 270 2.97 19.09 20.62
N LYS A 271 3.44 19.00 19.37
CA LYS A 271 4.44 19.90 18.81
C LYS A 271 3.97 20.38 17.45
N ARG A 272 4.05 21.70 17.22
CA ARG A 272 3.83 22.28 15.89
C ARG A 272 4.79 21.64 14.90
N LEU A 273 4.22 21.04 13.87
CA LEU A 273 4.98 20.45 12.79
C LEU A 273 5.31 21.54 11.78
N LYS A 274 6.61 21.75 11.53
CA LYS A 274 7.06 22.39 10.29
C LYS A 274 7.26 21.24 9.32
N SER A 275 6.22 20.90 8.55
CA SER A 275 6.37 19.84 7.55
C SER A 275 7.52 20.22 6.63
N LYS A 276 8.41 19.26 6.33
CA LYS A 276 9.48 19.47 5.35
C LYS A 276 8.94 19.60 3.92
N GLU A 277 7.69 19.16 3.72
CA GLU A 277 7.03 19.03 2.43
C GLU A 277 5.53 19.39 2.57
N GLY A 278 5.03 20.27 1.71
CA GLY A 278 3.61 20.62 1.65
C GLY A 278 2.79 19.69 0.76
N ALA A 279 1.47 19.61 0.93
CA ALA A 279 0.63 18.72 0.14
C ALA A 279 0.72 19.02 -1.37
N ARG A 280 0.75 20.31 -1.73
CA ARG A 280 0.96 20.77 -3.11
C ARG A 280 2.31 20.32 -3.66
N GLU A 281 3.40 20.61 -2.94
CA GLU A 281 4.75 20.21 -3.35
C GLU A 281 4.81 18.69 -3.57
N SER A 282 4.27 17.90 -2.64
CA SER A 282 4.23 16.45 -2.75
C SER A 282 3.56 15.95 -4.03
N VAL A 283 2.39 16.51 -4.35
CA VAL A 283 1.58 16.11 -5.51
C VAL A 283 2.31 16.40 -6.82
N PHE A 284 2.87 17.60 -6.94
CA PHE A 284 3.54 18.06 -8.15
C PHE A 284 4.92 17.42 -8.35
N GLU A 285 5.73 17.40 -7.30
CA GLU A 285 7.10 16.90 -7.38
C GLU A 285 7.14 15.38 -7.58
N SER A 286 6.22 14.64 -6.95
CA SER A 286 6.09 13.20 -7.19
C SER A 286 5.80 12.91 -8.67
N LYS A 287 4.82 13.62 -9.26
CA LYS A 287 4.48 13.52 -10.69
C LYS A 287 5.70 13.82 -11.55
N ARG A 288 6.32 14.99 -11.35
CA ARG A 288 7.46 15.46 -12.12
C ARG A 288 8.61 14.44 -12.14
N ARG A 289 8.95 13.86 -10.99
CA ARG A 289 10.02 12.85 -10.89
C ARG A 289 9.70 11.59 -11.68
N ILE A 290 8.48 11.07 -11.55
CA ILE A 290 8.04 9.86 -12.26
C ILE A 290 8.09 10.09 -13.77
N GLU A 291 7.50 11.18 -14.25
CA GLU A 291 7.42 11.49 -15.68
C GLU A 291 8.82 11.74 -16.28
N ALA A 292 9.69 12.45 -15.56
CA ALA A 292 11.06 12.68 -16.01
C ALA A 292 11.90 11.40 -16.09
N LYS A 293 11.76 10.49 -15.12
CA LYS A 293 12.56 9.26 -15.04
C LYS A 293 12.10 8.18 -16.01
N LEU A 294 10.79 8.04 -16.21
CA LEU A 294 10.21 6.95 -17.00
C LEU A 294 9.71 7.38 -18.38
N LYS A 295 9.72 8.68 -18.70
CA LYS A 295 9.08 9.24 -19.90
C LYS A 295 7.61 8.80 -20.04
N ASN A 296 6.94 8.62 -18.90
CA ASN A 296 5.56 8.17 -18.78
C ASN A 296 4.64 9.37 -18.48
N VAL A 297 3.33 9.20 -18.67
CA VAL A 297 2.30 10.15 -18.21
C VAL A 297 1.72 9.65 -16.89
N CYS A 298 1.94 10.40 -15.80
CA CYS A 298 1.47 10.03 -14.48
C CYS A 298 0.09 10.63 -14.19
N TYR A 299 -0.98 9.96 -14.62
CA TYR A 299 -2.35 10.47 -14.51
C TYR A 299 -3.16 9.92 -13.32
N PHE A 300 -2.65 8.95 -12.56
CA PHE A 300 -3.30 8.48 -11.33
C PHE A 300 -2.52 8.88 -10.07
N PHE A 301 -3.27 9.17 -9.00
CA PHE A 301 -2.71 9.44 -7.68
C PHE A 301 -3.35 8.53 -6.63
N SER A 302 -2.55 7.86 -5.81
CA SER A 302 -3.03 7.09 -4.67
C SER A 302 -2.83 7.89 -3.39
N LEU A 303 -3.89 8.11 -2.62
CA LEU A 303 -3.85 8.91 -1.39
C LEU A 303 -3.08 8.16 -0.28
N PRO A 304 -2.01 8.76 0.29
CA PRO A 304 -1.37 8.23 1.48
C PRO A 304 -2.37 7.99 2.61
N LEU A 305 -2.33 6.79 3.20
CA LEU A 305 -3.26 6.37 4.26
C LEU A 305 -4.76 6.51 3.90
N TYR A 306 -5.10 6.71 2.62
CA TYR A 306 -6.44 7.03 2.14
C TYR A 306 -7.02 8.35 2.68
N GLN A 307 -6.17 9.29 3.07
CA GLN A 307 -6.54 10.56 3.70
C GLN A 307 -6.43 11.76 2.76
N GLY A 308 -7.07 12.87 3.11
CA GLY A 308 -6.83 14.17 2.47
C GLY A 308 -7.43 14.35 1.07
N ALA A 309 -8.36 13.51 0.64
CA ALA A 309 -8.96 13.60 -0.69
C ALA A 309 -9.49 15.01 -1.00
N LYS A 310 -10.16 15.65 -0.02
CA LYS A 310 -10.70 17.00 -0.16
C LYS A 310 -9.59 18.06 -0.20
N ASP A 311 -8.62 17.95 0.71
CA ASP A 311 -7.54 18.91 0.88
C ASP A 311 -6.57 18.92 -0.31
N CYS A 312 -6.39 17.77 -0.96
CA CYS A 312 -5.47 17.62 -2.08
C CYS A 312 -6.11 17.89 -3.44
N MET A 313 -7.44 17.87 -3.54
CA MET A 313 -8.13 17.89 -4.83
C MET A 313 -7.74 19.07 -5.73
N PRO A 314 -7.67 20.32 -5.21
CA PRO A 314 -7.27 21.45 -6.05
C PRO A 314 -5.89 21.26 -6.68
N PHE A 315 -4.93 20.71 -5.92
CA PHE A 315 -3.57 20.46 -6.42
C PHE A 315 -3.52 19.28 -7.40
N LEU A 316 -4.35 18.27 -7.19
CA LEU A 316 -4.45 17.10 -8.08
C LEU A 316 -5.05 17.49 -9.43
N GLU A 317 -6.08 18.34 -9.42
CA GLU A 317 -6.69 18.93 -10.61
C GLU A 317 -5.69 19.83 -11.36
N GLU A 318 -5.03 20.74 -10.64
CA GLU A 318 -4.01 21.65 -11.20
C GLU A 318 -2.83 20.87 -11.80
N ALA A 319 -2.38 19.79 -11.16
CA ALA A 319 -1.32 18.93 -11.66
C ALA A 319 -1.75 18.01 -12.82
N GLY A 320 -3.03 18.01 -13.22
CA GLY A 320 -3.53 17.27 -14.37
C GLY A 320 -3.72 15.76 -14.14
N TYR A 321 -3.84 15.31 -12.89
CA TYR A 321 -4.28 13.94 -12.61
C TYR A 321 -5.70 13.71 -13.14
N LYS A 322 -6.04 12.45 -13.42
CA LYS A 322 -7.32 12.03 -14.03
C LYS A 322 -8.18 11.19 -13.10
N ALA A 323 -7.59 10.51 -12.12
CA ALA A 323 -8.34 9.83 -11.07
C ALA A 323 -7.52 9.71 -9.78
N VAL A 324 -8.22 9.59 -8.67
CA VAL A 324 -7.64 9.49 -7.33
C VAL A 324 -8.04 8.15 -6.71
N PHE A 325 -7.08 7.39 -6.19
CA PHE A 325 -7.32 6.10 -5.56
C PHE A 325 -7.34 6.26 -4.04
N SER A 326 -8.38 5.72 -3.41
CA SER A 326 -8.60 5.75 -1.96
C SER A 326 -8.85 4.34 -1.42
N GLY A 327 -9.16 4.25 -0.13
CA GLY A 327 -9.42 3.01 0.58
C GLY A 327 -10.81 2.43 0.31
N PRO A 328 -11.20 1.41 1.10
CA PRO A 328 -12.46 0.68 0.90
C PRO A 328 -13.73 1.49 1.23
N LYS A 329 -13.60 2.60 1.95
CA LYS A 329 -14.74 3.48 2.21
C LYS A 329 -14.96 4.38 1.00
N GLN A 330 -16.16 4.31 0.41
CA GLN A 330 -16.56 5.24 -0.64
C GLN A 330 -16.52 6.67 -0.11
N THR A 331 -15.70 7.47 -0.76
CA THR A 331 -15.64 8.91 -0.52
C THR A 331 -16.26 9.58 -1.72
N THR A 332 -17.58 9.79 -1.68
CA THR A 332 -18.25 10.61 -2.68
C THR A 332 -18.12 12.05 -2.27
N ILE A 333 -17.34 12.83 -3.01
CA ILE A 333 -17.26 14.27 -2.81
C ILE A 333 -18.11 14.91 -3.90
N LYS A 334 -19.24 15.53 -3.51
CA LYS A 334 -20.15 16.20 -4.45
C LYS A 334 -19.42 17.37 -5.14
N GLY A 335 -19.63 17.50 -6.45
CA GLY A 335 -19.16 18.65 -7.24
C GLY A 335 -17.69 18.62 -7.67
N GLN A 336 -16.99 17.48 -7.57
CA GLN A 336 -15.60 17.35 -8.02
C GLN A 336 -15.46 16.94 -9.48
N ALA A 337 -14.41 17.43 -10.14
CA ALA A 337 -14.08 17.07 -11.51
C ALA A 337 -13.35 15.72 -11.61
N LEU A 338 -12.54 15.35 -10.61
CA LEU A 338 -11.80 14.08 -10.60
C LEU A 338 -12.57 12.95 -9.89
N PRO A 339 -12.69 11.77 -10.51
CA PRO A 339 -13.27 10.61 -9.85
C PRO A 339 -12.34 10.06 -8.76
N VAL A 340 -12.93 9.79 -7.60
CA VAL A 340 -12.30 9.06 -6.49
C VAL A 340 -12.70 7.59 -6.57
N LEU A 341 -11.71 6.72 -6.76
CA LEU A 341 -11.85 5.28 -6.93
C LEU A 341 -11.54 4.56 -5.62
N SER A 342 -12.54 3.89 -5.05
CA SER A 342 -12.36 3.06 -3.85
C SER A 342 -11.71 1.72 -4.19
N ARG A 343 -10.82 1.26 -3.30
CA ARG A 343 -10.10 0.00 -3.47
C ARG A 343 -10.49 -1.04 -2.43
N ILE A 344 -10.49 -2.29 -2.87
CA ILE A 344 -10.76 -3.48 -2.08
C ILE A 344 -9.41 -4.04 -1.61
N PRO A 345 -9.17 -4.22 -0.30
CA PRO A 345 -7.95 -4.88 0.15
C PRO A 345 -7.80 -6.27 -0.49
N SER A 346 -6.61 -6.58 -1.01
CA SER A 346 -6.35 -7.79 -1.81
C SER A 346 -6.77 -9.10 -1.16
N PHE A 347 -6.68 -9.19 0.18
CA PHE A 347 -7.07 -10.40 0.91
C PHE A 347 -8.54 -10.78 0.72
N TRP A 348 -9.38 -9.86 0.23
CA TRP A 348 -10.78 -10.14 -0.10
C TRP A 348 -10.96 -10.95 -1.37
N ILE A 349 -9.94 -11.03 -2.25
CA ILE A 349 -9.99 -11.81 -3.49
C ILE A 349 -10.35 -13.27 -3.19
N LYS A 350 -9.81 -13.85 -2.11
CA LYS A 350 -10.11 -15.24 -1.74
C LYS A 350 -11.60 -15.52 -1.52
N PHE A 351 -12.41 -14.50 -1.16
CA PHE A 351 -13.84 -14.69 -0.96
C PHE A 351 -14.62 -14.77 -2.28
N LEU A 352 -14.00 -14.47 -3.42
CA LEU A 352 -14.58 -14.77 -4.74
C LEU A 352 -14.77 -16.27 -4.95
N SER A 353 -14.13 -17.15 -4.17
CA SER A 353 -14.38 -18.59 -4.26
C SER A 353 -15.83 -18.96 -3.90
N TYR A 354 -16.50 -18.14 -3.07
CA TYR A 354 -17.86 -18.38 -2.59
C TYR A 354 -18.97 -17.90 -3.55
N PHE A 355 -18.63 -17.24 -4.66
CA PHE A 355 -19.57 -16.67 -5.66
C PHE A 355 -19.14 -17.00 -7.08
#